data_AF-A0A2V7H782-F1
#
_entry.id   AF-A0A2V7H782-F1
#
_cell.length_a   1.000
_cell.length_b   1.000
_cell.length_c   1.000
_cell.angle_alpha   90.00
_cell.angle_beta   90.00
_cell.angle_gamma   90.00
#
_symmetry.space_group_name_H-M   'P 1'
#
loop_
_entity.id
_entity.type
_entity.pdbx_description
1 polymer ?
#
loop_
_entity_poly.entity_id
_entity_poly.type
_entity_poly.pdbx_seq_one_letter_code
_entity_poly.pdbx_strand_id
1 'polypeptide(L)'
;MNDRLPSQPPTFRVMGPHERGRFAPEAWGHLLSLNGSGAINSVELEHIIERALMQFDGRIALDDLRGLLEGTGLEDSSGSGDNTTVH
;
A
#
# COMPACT_ATOMS: atom_id res chain seq x y z
N MET A 1 -17.50 4.42 -31.11
CA MET A 1 -16.53 5.35 -30.49
C MET A 1 -16.43 4.92 -29.05
N ASN A 2 -15.36 4.22 -28.69
CA ASN A 2 -15.14 3.68 -27.34
C ASN A 2 -14.22 4.64 -26.59
N ASP A 3 -14.81 5.54 -25.81
CA ASP A 3 -14.11 6.40 -24.87
C ASP A 3 -13.63 5.57 -23.68
N ARG A 4 -12.51 4.86 -23.85
CA ARG A 4 -11.73 4.33 -22.73
C ARG A 4 -11.28 5.53 -21.91
N LEU A 5 -11.89 5.73 -20.74
CA LEU A 5 -11.48 6.73 -19.76
C LEU A 5 -9.95 6.69 -19.62
N PRO A 6 -9.26 7.84 -19.57
CA PRO A 6 -7.84 7.85 -19.32
C PRO A 6 -7.62 7.18 -17.96
N SER A 7 -6.90 6.06 -17.97
CA SER A 7 -6.27 5.47 -16.80
C SER A 7 -5.65 6.62 -16.00
N GLN A 8 -6.26 6.90 -14.84
CA GLN A 8 -5.85 8.01 -13.97
C GLN A 8 -4.34 7.91 -13.80
N PRO A 9 -3.57 8.97 -14.08
CA PRO A 9 -2.17 8.98 -13.72
C PRO A 9 -2.10 8.70 -12.21
N PRO A 10 -1.20 7.82 -11.73
CA PRO A 10 -1.10 7.54 -10.32
C PRO A 10 -0.83 8.85 -9.61
N THR A 11 -1.83 9.34 -8.88
CA THR A 11 -1.67 10.50 -8.00
C THR A 11 -0.89 9.98 -6.81
N PHE A 12 0.42 9.82 -6.97
CA PHE A 12 1.30 9.63 -5.84
C PHE A 12 1.13 10.87 -4.98
N ARG A 13 0.35 10.76 -3.91
CA ARG A 13 0.33 11.77 -2.87
C ARG A 13 1.78 11.93 -2.43
N VAL A 14 2.36 13.10 -2.65
CA VAL A 14 3.69 13.42 -2.13
C VAL A 14 3.55 13.42 -0.62
N MET A 15 3.85 12.27 -0.02
CA MET A 15 3.85 12.09 1.42
C MET A 15 4.75 13.16 2.04
N GLY A 16 4.22 13.87 3.03
CA GLY A 16 4.97 14.92 3.71
C GLY A 16 6.23 14.33 4.36
N PRO A 17 7.33 15.09 4.49
CA PRO A 17 8.56 14.63 5.16
C PRO A 17 8.29 14.05 6.56
N HIS A 18 7.27 14.57 7.23
CA HIS A 18 6.84 14.17 8.57
C HIS A 18 6.20 12.79 8.58
N GLU A 19 5.34 12.49 7.61
CA GLU A 19 4.68 11.18 7.48
C GLU A 19 5.70 10.11 7.10
N ARG A 20 6.56 10.40 6.12
CA ARG A 20 7.64 9.49 5.72
C ARG A 20 8.64 9.27 6.86
N GLY A 21 8.92 10.32 7.63
CA GLY A 21 9.84 10.27 8.76
C GLY A 21 9.39 9.39 9.93
N ARG A 22 8.10 9.01 10.00
CA ARG A 22 7.61 8.05 11.00
C ARG A 22 8.01 6.62 10.68
N PHE A 23 8.17 6.26 9.41
CA PHE A 23 8.61 4.93 9.04
C PHE A 23 10.12 4.78 9.22
N ALA A 24 10.56 3.67 9.80
CA ALA A 24 11.97 3.29 9.74
C ALA A 24 12.39 3.10 8.26
N PRO A 25 13.67 3.37 7.90
CA PRO A 25 14.15 3.25 6.51
C PRO A 25 13.88 1.89 5.88
N GLU A 26 14.05 0.82 6.68
CA GLU A 26 13.75 -0.56 6.32
C GLU A 26 12.26 -0.82 6.06
N ALA A 27 11.37 -0.29 6.90
CA ALA A 27 9.92 -0.39 6.73
C ALA A 27 9.47 0.33 5.45
N TRP A 28 10.00 1.53 5.23
CA TRP A 28 9.72 2.30 4.02
C TRP A 28 10.24 1.60 2.75
N GLY A 29 11.47 1.07 2.79
CA GLY A 29 12.04 0.30 1.69
C GLY A 29 11.23 -0.96 1.36
N HIS A 30 10.65 -1.61 2.37
CA HIS A 30 9.78 -2.75 2.18
C HIS A 30 8.49 -2.38 1.45
N LEU A 31 7.80 -1.30 1.85
CA LEU A 31 6.61 -0.79 1.16
C LEU A 31 6.89 -0.46 -0.32
N LEU A 32 8.00 0.21 -0.59
CA LEU A 32 8.41 0.51 -1.96
C LEU A 32 8.73 -0.74 -2.77
N SER A 33 9.31 -1.76 -2.14
CA SER A 33 9.60 -3.05 -2.79
C SER A 33 8.31 -3.80 -3.13
N LEU A 34 7.31 -3.79 -2.24
CA LEU A 34 5.99 -4.37 -2.50
C LEU A 34 5.26 -3.64 -3.63
N ASN A 35 5.31 -2.31 -3.65
CA ASN A 35 4.70 -1.53 -4.72
C ASN A 35 5.43 -1.70 -6.06
N GLY A 36 6.77 -1.67 -6.05
CA GLY A 36 7.59 -1.85 -7.24
C GLY A 36 7.56 -3.25 -7.83
N SER A 37 7.28 -4.28 -7.02
CA SER A 37 7.05 -5.66 -7.48
C SER A 37 5.63 -5.90 -7.98
N GLY A 38 4.70 -4.97 -7.73
CA GLY A 38 3.28 -5.12 -8.06
C GLY A 38 2.48 -5.97 -7.07
N ALA A 39 3.07 -6.36 -5.93
CA ALA A 39 2.35 -7.05 -4.85
C ALA A 39 1.24 -6.17 -4.25
N ILE A 40 1.46 -4.84 -4.24
CA ILE A 40 0.45 -3.85 -3.87
C ILE A 40 0.41 -2.74 -4.93
N ASN A 41 -0.77 -2.22 -5.24
CA ASN A 41 -0.92 -1.05 -6.10
C ASN A 41 -0.79 0.26 -5.29
N SER A 42 -0.84 1.42 -5.96
CA SER A 42 -0.69 2.72 -5.30
C SER A 42 -1.79 3.01 -4.28
N VAL A 43 -3.03 2.57 -4.53
CA VAL A 43 -4.17 2.76 -3.61
C VAL A 43 -3.98 1.93 -2.35
N GLU A 44 -3.59 0.66 -2.50
CA GLU A 44 -3.29 -0.23 -1.37
C GLU A 44 -2.15 0.32 -0.52
N LEU A 45 -1.09 0.84 -1.16
CA LEU A 45 0.01 1.49 -0.46
C LEU A 45 -0.49 2.66 0.41
N GLU A 46 -1.31 3.55 -0.14
CA GLU A 46 -1.90 4.67 0.61
C GLU A 46 -2.72 4.19 1.80
N HIS A 47 -3.58 3.19 1.62
CA HIS A 47 -4.38 2.62 2.71
C HIS A 47 -3.51 2.01 3.82
N ILE A 48 -2.45 1.28 3.47
CA ILE A 48 -1.51 0.70 4.46
C ILE A 48 -0.84 1.82 5.25
N ILE A 49 -0.38 2.87 4.58
CA ILE A 49 0.25 4.02 5.21
C ILE A 49 -0.73 4.70 6.18
N GLU A 50 -1.94 5.02 5.74
CA GLU A 50 -2.94 5.68 6.58
C GLU A 50 -3.27 4.86 7.82
N ARG A 51 -3.46 3.55 7.64
CA ARG A 51 -3.72 2.63 8.75
C ARG A 51 -2.56 2.58 9.73
N ALA A 52 -1.33 2.49 9.24
CA ALA A 52 -0.14 2.48 10.10
C ALA A 52 -0.01 3.80 10.89
N LEU A 53 -0.26 4.95 10.25
CA LEU A 53 -0.21 6.25 10.91
C LEU A 53 -1.28 6.43 11.99
N MET A 54 -2.45 5.81 11.81
CA MET A 54 -3.55 5.80 12.80
C MET A 54 -3.31 4.80 13.94
N GLN A 55 -2.71 3.66 13.65
CA GLN A 55 -2.53 2.57 14.61
C GLN A 55 -1.32 2.79 15.52
N PHE A 56 -0.25 3.40 15.00
CA PHE A 56 1.00 3.58 15.74
C PHE A 56 1.20 5.05 16.12
N ASP A 57 1.34 5.32 17.42
CA ASP A 57 1.69 6.64 17.95
C ASP A 57 3.22 6.76 18.09
N GLY A 58 3.95 6.68 16.97
CA GLY A 58 5.42 6.75 17.04
C GLY A 58 6.14 6.42 15.74
N ARG A 59 7.37 5.91 15.89
CA ARG A 59 8.16 5.37 14.79
C ARG A 59 7.68 3.96 14.47
N ILE A 60 7.41 3.69 13.20
CA ILE A 60 6.89 2.42 12.70
C ILE A 60 8.10 1.58 12.22
N ALA A 61 8.41 0.49 12.92
CA ALA A 61 9.47 -0.43 12.51
C ALA A 61 8.98 -1.41 11.44
N LEU A 62 9.90 -2.16 10.83
CA LEU A 62 9.54 -3.19 9.84
C LEU A 62 8.71 -4.31 10.46
N ASP A 63 8.98 -4.66 11.71
CA ASP A 63 8.25 -5.70 12.45
C ASP A 63 6.78 -5.29 12.67
N ASP A 64 6.54 -4.08 13.18
CA ASP A 64 5.19 -3.50 13.33
C ASP A 64 4.43 -3.47 12.00
N LEU A 65 5.13 -3.07 10.93
CA LEU A 65 4.54 -3.02 9.60
C LEU A 65 4.16 -4.41 9.10
N ARG A 66 4.99 -5.44 9.31
CA ARG A 66 4.68 -6.82 8.94
C ARG A 66 3.45 -7.33 9.69
N GLY A 67 3.40 -7.12 11.00
CA GLY A 67 2.21 -7.47 11.79
C GLY A 67 0.94 -6.76 11.30
N LEU A 68 1.05 -5.51 10.82
CA LEU A 68 -0.06 -4.80 10.20
C LEU A 68 -0.48 -5.43 8.86
N LEU A 69 0.47 -5.81 8.00
CA LEU A 69 0.22 -6.42 6.69
C LEU A 69 -0.39 -7.83 6.81
N GLU A 70 0.05 -8.61 7.79
CA GLU A 70 -0.57 -9.90 8.13
C GLU A 70 -2.04 -9.70 8.53
N GLY A 71 -2.32 -8.66 9.32
CA GLY A 71 -3.68 -8.32 9.75
C GLY A 71 -4.60 -7.78 8.64
N THR A 72 -4.06 -7.36 7.49
CA THR A 72 -4.87 -6.90 6.34
C THR A 72 -5.17 -8.00 5.33
N GLY A 73 -4.63 -9.22 5.50
CA GLY A 73 -4.81 -10.31 4.54
C GLY A 73 -4.07 -10.10 3.21
N LEU A 74 -3.10 -9.18 3.18
CA LEU A 74 -2.31 -8.91 1.97
C LEU A 74 -1.34 -10.07 1.63
N GLU A 75 -0.94 -10.87 2.62
CA GLU A 75 -0.22 -12.13 2.37
C GLU A 75 -1.09 -13.18 1.66
N ASP A 76 -2.40 -13.18 1.87
CA ASP A 76 -3.37 -14.05 1.18
C ASP A 76 -3.84 -13.46 -0.17
N SER A 77 -3.57 -12.18 -0.41
CA SER A 77 -4.01 -11.47 -1.62
C SER A 77 -3.15 -11.75 -2.86
N SER A 78 -2.13 -12.61 -2.75
CA SER A 78 -1.54 -13.25 -3.94
C SER A 78 -2.54 -14.18 -4.65
N GLY A 79 -3.75 -14.39 -4.10
CA GLY A 79 -4.73 -15.34 -4.62
C GLY A 79 -6.21 -14.88 -4.72
N SER A 80 -6.61 -13.67 -4.34
CA SER A 80 -8.05 -13.33 -4.33
C SER A 80 -8.35 -11.89 -4.77
N GLY A 81 -9.02 -11.76 -5.92
CA GLY A 81 -9.44 -10.48 -6.49
C GLY A 81 -10.08 -10.59 -7.89
N ASP A 82 -10.91 -11.62 -8.09
CA ASP A 82 -12.15 -11.62 -8.88
C ASP A 82 -12.22 -10.86 -10.23
N ASN A 83 -11.87 -11.60 -11.28
CA ASN A 83 -12.54 -11.45 -12.58
C ASN A 83 -14.04 -11.77 -12.41
N THR A 84 -14.87 -10.74 -12.22
CA THR A 84 -16.31 -10.86 -12.46
C THR A 84 -16.51 -11.15 -13.95
N THR A 85 -16.62 -12.43 -14.32
CA THR A 85 -17.15 -12.83 -15.62
C THR A 85 -18.66 -13.00 -15.46
N VAL A 86 -19.42 -12.15 -16.15
CA VAL A 86 -20.87 -12.30 -16.32
C VAL A 86 -21.09 -13.22 -17.52
N HIS A 87 -21.85 -14.30 -17.34
CA HIS A 87 -22.31 -15.19 -18.42
C HIS A 87 -23.79 -15.53 -18.21
#